data_AF-A0A2M8BDY7-F1
#
_entry.id   AF-A0A2M8BDY7-F1
#
_cell.length_a   1.000
_cell.length_b   1.000
_cell.length_c   1.000
_cell.angle_alpha   90.00
_cell.angle_beta   90.00
_cell.angle_gamma   90.00
#
_symmetry.space_group_name_H-M   'P 1'
#
loop_
_entity.id
_entity.type
_entity.pdbx_description
1 polymer ?
#
loop_
_entity_poly.entity_id
_entity_poly.type
_entity_poly.pdbx_seq_one_letter_code
_entity_poly.pdbx_strand_id
1 'polypeptide(L)'
;MPKLARLRYASVGHPNARMDDLTLDFLDAQGKPTDSTIWLRNGGGKSSILNLFFAIMRTGRREFLGGKADSKQRRLEDYILPNDRGVVVAEWELDVASDTLEFAREPGSFLTGVFYERRA
;
A
#
# COMPACT_ATOMS: atom_id res chain seq x y z
N MET A 1 -15.75 9.73 -5.40
CA MET A 1 -14.95 9.28 -4.25
C MET A 1 -13.81 8.40 -4.74
N PRO A 2 -12.57 8.57 -4.25
CA PRO A 2 -11.45 7.70 -4.63
C PRO A 2 -11.73 6.24 -4.26
N LYS A 3 -11.49 5.31 -5.19
CA LYS A 3 -11.59 3.87 -4.94
C LYS A 3 -10.24 3.21 -5.16
N LEU A 4 -9.84 2.35 -4.24
CA LEU A 4 -8.57 1.61 -4.34
C LEU A 4 -8.75 0.43 -5.29
N ALA A 5 -7.97 0.40 -6.37
CA ALA A 5 -8.00 -0.65 -7.39
C ALA A 5 -6.97 -1.76 -7.11
N ARG A 6 -5.73 -1.38 -6.82
CA ARG A 6 -4.63 -2.34 -6.57
C ARG A 6 -3.63 -1.80 -5.55
N LEU A 7 -2.91 -2.71 -4.89
CA LEU A 7 -1.74 -2.40 -4.07
C LEU A 7 -0.55 -3.28 -4.46
N ARG A 8 0.58 -2.67 -4.77
CA ARG A 8 1.86 -3.36 -5.00
C ARG A 8 2.82 -3.12 -3.86
N TYR A 9 3.43 -4.19 -3.40
CA TYR A 9 4.51 -4.22 -2.41
C TYR A 9 5.69 -4.94 -3.01
N ALA A 10 6.86 -4.31 -3.00
CA ALA A 10 8.09 -4.92 -3.46
C ALA A 10 9.20 -4.70 -2.42
N SER A 11 9.81 -5.78 -1.95
CA SER A 11 10.94 -5.75 -1.02
C SER A 11 10.67 -4.97 0.28
N VAL A 12 9.48 -5.18 0.86
CA VAL A 12 9.03 -4.48 2.08
C VAL A 12 8.30 -5.42 3.03
N GLY A 13 8.31 -5.12 4.32
CA GLY A 13 7.57 -5.88 5.32
C GLY A 13 8.41 -6.24 6.52
N HIS A 14 7.74 -6.67 7.59
CA HIS A 14 8.43 -7.23 8.74
C HIS A 14 9.27 -8.45 8.31
N PRO A 15 10.49 -8.67 8.82
CA PRO A 15 11.39 -9.74 8.34
C PRO A 15 10.76 -11.14 8.29
N ASN A 16 9.89 -11.46 9.26
CA ASN A 16 9.20 -12.76 9.34
C ASN A 16 7.97 -12.91 8.41
N ALA A 17 7.56 -11.84 7.73
CA ALA A 17 6.37 -11.78 6.88
C ALA A 17 6.57 -10.73 5.78
N ARG A 18 7.72 -10.80 5.13
CA ARG A 18 8.15 -9.86 4.11
C ARG A 18 7.41 -10.14 2.80
N MET A 19 7.05 -9.09 2.08
CA MET A 19 6.54 -9.14 0.73
C MET A 19 7.67 -8.81 -0.24
N ASP A 20 8.19 -9.81 -0.94
CA ASP A 20 9.25 -9.61 -1.93
C ASP A 20 8.69 -9.04 -3.23
N ASP A 21 7.60 -9.61 -3.73
CA ASP A 21 6.79 -9.10 -4.84
C ASP A 21 5.33 -9.55 -4.64
N LEU A 22 4.47 -8.63 -4.20
CA LEU A 22 3.06 -8.88 -3.96
C LEU A 22 2.21 -7.79 -4.60
N THR A 23 1.27 -8.19 -5.46
CA THR A 23 0.17 -7.35 -5.92
C THR A 23 -1.14 -7.86 -5.32
N LEU A 24 -1.86 -7.00 -4.63
CA LEU A 24 -3.24 -7.23 -4.21
C LEU A 24 -4.16 -6.54 -5.23
N ASP A 25 -5.07 -7.32 -5.81
CA ASP A 25 -6.07 -6.83 -6.75
C ASP A 25 -7.42 -6.74 -6.04
N PHE A 26 -8.05 -5.56 -6.12
CA PHE A 26 -9.33 -5.25 -5.47
C PHE A 26 -10.42 -5.00 -6.51
N LEU A 27 -10.27 -5.58 -7.71
CA LEU A 27 -11.25 -5.47 -8.79
C LEU A 27 -12.23 -6.65 -8.74
N ASP A 28 -13.48 -6.37 -9.12
CA ASP A 28 -14.48 -7.40 -9.39
C ASP A 28 -14.26 -8.08 -10.76
N ALA A 29 -15.14 -9.03 -11.12
CA ALA A 29 -15.06 -9.75 -12.39
C ALA A 29 -15.25 -8.86 -13.62
N GLN A 30 -15.76 -7.64 -13.45
CA GLN A 30 -15.95 -6.63 -14.48
C GLN A 30 -14.80 -5.61 -14.50
N GLY A 31 -13.77 -5.80 -13.68
CA GLY A 31 -12.61 -4.91 -13.59
C GLY A 31 -12.87 -3.63 -12.81
N LYS A 32 -13.91 -3.56 -11.97
CA LYS A 32 -14.22 -2.37 -11.16
C LYS A 32 -13.74 -2.53 -9.72
N PRO A 33 -13.20 -1.48 -9.09
CA PRO A 33 -12.84 -1.51 -7.67
C PRO A 33 -14.02 -1.92 -6.80
N THR A 34 -13.80 -2.87 -5.89
CA THR A 34 -14.82 -3.47 -5.04
C THR A 34 -14.34 -3.70 -3.61
N ASP A 35 -15.28 -3.77 -2.67
CA ASP A 35 -14.98 -4.05 -1.27
C ASP A 35 -14.34 -5.44 -1.14
N SER A 36 -13.13 -5.45 -0.58
CA SER A 36 -12.28 -6.64 -0.55
C SER A 36 -11.81 -6.95 0.86
N THR A 37 -11.70 -8.23 1.20
CA THR A 37 -11.23 -8.67 2.52
C THR A 37 -9.90 -9.43 2.39
N ILE A 38 -8.89 -9.00 3.16
CA ILE A 38 -7.59 -9.68 3.19
C ILE A 38 -7.60 -10.77 4.27
N TRP A 39 -7.55 -12.03 3.86
CA TRP A 39 -7.50 -13.20 4.77
C TRP A 39 -6.12 -13.84 4.81
N LEU A 40 -5.52 -13.84 5.99
CA LEU A 40 -4.21 -14.42 6.27
C LEU A 40 -4.20 -14.95 7.71
N ARG A 41 -3.39 -15.97 7.98
CA ARG A 41 -3.13 -16.44 9.35
C ARG A 41 -2.48 -15.35 10.22
N ASN A 42 -2.51 -15.53 11.54
CA ASN A 42 -1.74 -14.67 12.44
C ASN A 42 -0.24 -14.81 12.15
N GLY A 43 0.47 -13.68 12.21
CA GLY A 43 1.86 -13.60 11.73
C GLY A 43 2.02 -13.59 10.20
N GLY A 44 0.95 -13.75 9.41
CA GLY A 44 1.02 -13.75 7.94
C GLY A 44 1.19 -12.37 7.28
N GLY A 45 1.48 -11.31 8.03
CA GLY A 45 1.78 -9.98 7.47
C GLY A 45 0.60 -9.03 7.28
N LYS A 46 -0.64 -9.37 7.69
CA LYS A 46 -1.82 -8.47 7.60
C LYS A 46 -1.55 -7.05 8.11
N SER A 47 -1.00 -6.93 9.32
CA SER A 47 -0.68 -5.64 9.91
C SER A 47 0.44 -4.92 9.16
N SER A 48 1.39 -5.66 8.58
CA SER A 48 2.45 -5.08 7.75
C SER A 48 1.88 -4.43 6.49
N ILE A 49 0.98 -5.14 5.80
CA ILE A 49 0.27 -4.66 4.61
C ILE A 49 -0.46 -3.35 4.96
N LEU A 50 -1.30 -3.36 6.00
CA LEU A 50 -2.06 -2.18 6.38
C LEU A 50 -1.16 -1.00 6.80
N ASN A 51 -0.15 -1.24 7.63
CA ASN A 51 0.76 -0.17 8.08
C ASN A 51 1.51 0.48 6.90
N LEU A 52 1.99 -0.32 5.95
CA LEU A 52 2.71 0.16 4.78
C LEU A 52 1.79 0.85 3.78
N PHE A 53 0.55 0.39 3.61
CA PHE A 53 -0.46 1.11 2.83
C PHE A 53 -0.74 2.50 3.41
N PHE A 54 -1.01 2.60 4.71
CA PHE A 54 -1.27 3.90 5.35
C PHE A 54 -0.05 4.82 5.32
N ALA A 55 1.17 4.27 5.29
CA ALA A 55 2.40 5.05 5.15
C ALA A 55 2.52 5.77 3.79
N ILE A 56 1.78 5.36 2.76
CA ILE A 56 1.68 6.10 1.49
C ILE A 56 1.04 7.49 1.72
N MET A 57 0.04 7.56 2.59
CA MET A 57 -0.69 8.79 2.89
C MET A 57 -0.08 9.55 4.07
N ARG A 58 0.39 8.83 5.09
CA ARG A 58 0.99 9.39 6.31
C ARG A 58 2.49 9.15 6.31
N THR A 59 3.19 9.98 5.55
CA THR A 59 4.64 9.84 5.30
C THR A 59 5.50 10.25 6.50
N GLY A 60 4.93 10.98 7.47
CA GLY A 60 5.63 11.37 8.68
C GLY A 60 6.03 10.18 9.56
N ARG A 61 7.31 10.07 9.92
CA ARG A 61 7.83 8.96 10.75
C ARG A 61 7.07 8.76 12.07
N ARG A 62 6.60 9.85 12.69
CA ARG A 62 5.84 9.85 13.95
C ARG A 62 4.38 9.42 13.78
N GLU A 63 3.91 9.35 12.55
CA GLU A 63 2.53 9.05 12.19
C GLU A 63 2.34 7.58 11.78
N PHE A 64 3.43 6.82 11.76
CA PHE A 64 3.41 5.41 11.43
C PHE A 64 2.54 4.62 12.41
N LEU A 65 1.48 4.00 11.88
CA LEU A 65 0.44 3.35 12.68
C LEU A 65 0.93 2.11 13.44
N GLY A 66 1.98 1.45 12.94
CA GLY A 66 2.56 0.26 13.56
C GLY A 66 3.12 0.50 14.97
N GLY A 67 3.36 1.75 15.36
CA GLY A 67 3.85 2.10 16.69
C GLY A 67 2.79 2.03 17.80
N LYS A 68 1.49 1.98 17.45
CA LYS A 68 0.38 2.03 18.43
C LYS A 68 -0.38 0.71 18.61
N ALA A 69 -0.21 -0.23 17.69
CA ALA A 69 -1.09 -1.41 17.58
C ALA A 69 -0.55 -2.68 18.28
N ASP A 70 0.69 -2.67 18.78
CA ASP A 70 1.32 -3.85 19.37
C ASP A 70 2.16 -3.45 20.59
N SER A 71 2.30 -4.37 21.56
CA SER A 71 3.11 -4.19 22.78
C SER A 71 4.59 -3.86 22.51
N LYS A 72 5.04 -4.04 21.27
CA LYS A 72 6.33 -3.58 20.74
C LYS A 72 6.08 -2.45 19.75
N GLN A 73 6.59 -1.25 20.05
CA GLN A 73 6.55 -0.11 19.13
C GLN A 73 7.32 -0.47 17.84
N ARG A 74 6.59 -0.82 16.77
CA ARG A 74 7.21 -1.03 15.45
C ARG A 74 7.41 0.31 14.75
N ARG A 75 8.59 0.51 14.20
CA ARG A 75 8.97 1.68 13.41
C ARG A 75 8.98 1.31 11.94
N LEU A 76 8.84 2.31 11.06
CA LEU A 76 8.91 2.10 9.61
C LEU A 76 10.21 1.41 9.19
N GLU A 77 11.34 1.76 9.80
CA GLU A 77 12.65 1.15 9.54
C GLU A 77 12.72 -0.36 9.86
N ASP A 78 11.79 -0.89 10.65
CA ASP A 78 11.72 -2.32 10.94
C ASP A 78 11.07 -3.11 9.79
N TYR A 79 10.53 -2.42 8.77
CA TYR A 79 9.91 -3.00 7.57
C TYR A 79 10.82 -2.95 6.33
N ILE A 80 11.99 -2.32 6.43
CA ILE A 80 13.01 -2.27 5.37
C ILE A 80 14.30 -2.87 5.92
N LEU A 81 14.87 -3.87 5.24
CA LEU A 81 16.11 -4.49 5.69
C LEU A 81 17.29 -3.51 5.59
N PRO A 82 18.39 -3.72 6.34
CA PRO A 82 19.60 -2.93 6.16
C PRO A 82 20.15 -3.03 4.73
N ASN A 83 20.61 -1.91 4.15
CA ASN A 83 21.13 -1.81 2.78
C ASN A 83 20.13 -2.23 1.69
N ASP A 84 18.85 -2.02 1.95
CA ASP A 84 17.76 -2.51 1.10
C ASP A 84 16.91 -1.36 0.57
N ARG A 85 16.15 -1.67 -0.50
CA ARG A 85 15.24 -0.76 -1.17
C ARG A 85 13.88 -1.42 -1.31
N GLY A 86 12.83 -0.65 -1.07
CA GLY A 86 11.47 -1.14 -1.11
C GLY A 86 10.53 -0.16 -1.77
N VAL A 87 9.43 -0.66 -2.33
CA VAL A 87 8.41 0.16 -2.98
C VAL A 87 7.03 -0.29 -2.52
N VAL A 88 6.17 0.70 -2.25
CA VAL A 88 4.74 0.49 -2.04
C VAL A 88 3.98 1.44 -2.97
N VAL A 89 3.06 0.90 -3.77
CA VAL A 89 2.25 1.67 -4.73
C VAL A 89 0.78 1.30 -4.57
N ALA A 90 -0.08 2.30 -4.62
CA ALA A 90 -1.53 2.18 -4.68
C ALA A 90 -2.04 2.71 -6.02
N GLU A 91 -2.92 1.95 -6.64
CA GLU A 91 -3.68 2.34 -7.83
C GLU A 91 -5.09 2.75 -7.43
N TRP A 92 -5.58 3.86 -7.97
CA TRP A 92 -6.86 4.46 -7.63
C TRP A 92 -7.70 4.75 -8.87
N GLU A 93 -9.00 4.51 -8.74
CA GLU A 93 -10.02 5.06 -9.64
C GLU A 93 -10.56 6.35 -9.00
N LEU A 94 -10.49 7.47 -9.71
CA LEU A 94 -11.03 8.76 -9.28
C LEU A 94 -12.20 9.17 -10.18
N ASP A 95 -13.26 9.71 -9.58
CA ASP A 95 -14.32 10.39 -10.32
C ASP A 95 -13.75 11.74 -10.83
N VAL A 96 -13.28 11.76 -12.08
CA VAL A 96 -12.78 12.99 -12.70
C VAL A 96 -14.00 13.76 -13.24
N ALA A 97 -14.14 15.04 -12.88
CA ALA A 97 -15.20 15.87 -13.43
C ALA A 97 -15.05 15.97 -14.96
N SER A 98 -16.15 15.69 -15.67
CA SER A 98 -16.19 15.53 -17.13
C SER A 98 -15.74 16.75 -17.94
N ASP A 99 -15.57 17.92 -17.31
CA ASP A 99 -15.22 19.17 -17.98
C ASP A 99 -13.73 19.36 -18.26
N THR A 100 -12.83 18.53 -17.72
CA THR A 100 -11.38 18.81 -17.80
C THR A 100 -10.61 17.96 -18.83
N LEU A 101 -11.16 16.83 -19.29
CA LEU A 101 -10.46 15.93 -20.23
C LEU A 101 -11.45 15.20 -21.14
N GLU A 102 -11.82 15.82 -22.27
CA GLU A 102 -12.67 15.23 -23.33
C GLU A 102 -12.09 13.94 -23.95
N PHE A 103 -10.86 13.54 -23.59
CA PHE A 103 -10.18 12.35 -24.09
C PHE A 103 -10.22 11.14 -23.14
N ALA A 104 -10.73 11.27 -21.91
CA ALA A 104 -10.78 10.15 -20.96
C ALA A 104 -12.09 9.35 -21.15
N ARG A 105 -12.11 8.44 -22.12
CA ARG A 105 -13.23 7.48 -22.30
C ARG A 105 -13.30 6.40 -21.21
N GLU A 106 -12.32 6.35 -20.32
CA GLU A 106 -12.29 5.45 -19.16
C GLU A 106 -12.03 6.25 -17.88
N PRO A 107 -12.57 5.82 -16.72
CA PRO A 107 -12.24 6.47 -15.46
C PRO A 107 -10.72 6.48 -15.29
N GLY A 108 -10.15 7.65 -14.99
CA GLY A 108 -8.70 7.80 -14.88
C GLY A 108 -8.13 6.89 -13.80
N SER A 109 -7.14 6.07 -14.15
CA SER A 109 -6.32 5.33 -13.18
C SER A 109 -5.17 6.23 -12.71
N PHE A 110 -5.01 6.33 -11.39
CA PHE A 110 -4.02 7.18 -10.75
C PHE A 110 -3.14 6.36 -9.82
N LEU A 111 -1.83 6.64 -9.80
CA LEU A 111 -0.87 5.96 -8.94
C LEU A 111 -0.37 6.89 -7.84
N THR A 112 -0.38 6.40 -6.60
CA THR A 112 0.39 6.99 -5.50
C THR A 112 1.36 5.96 -4.95
N GLY A 113 2.51 6.38 -4.45
CA GLY A 113 3.47 5.43 -3.94
C GLY A 113 4.65 6.06 -3.22
N VAL A 114 5.36 5.23 -2.48
CA VAL A 114 6.56 5.60 -1.73
C VAL A 114 7.68 4.63 -2.06
N PHE A 115 8.84 5.21 -2.34
CA PHE A 115 10.11 4.49 -2.41
C PHE A 115 10.82 4.62 -1.07
N TYR A 116 11.28 3.50 -0.54
CA TYR A 116 12.04 3.42 0.69
C TYR A 116 13.49 3.02 0.39
N GLU A 117 14.43 3.70 1.05
CA GLU A 117 15.85 3.34 1.07
C GLU A 117 16.32 3.32 2.51
N ARG A 118 16.94 2.22 2.94
CA ARG A 118 17.61 2.14 4.24
C ARG A 118 19.11 1.99 4.03
N ARG A 119 19.84 3.03 4.37
CA ARG A 119 21.31 3.03 4.45
C ARG A 119 21.74 2.51 5.83
N ALA A 120 22.86 1.78 5.87
CA ALA A 120 23.44 1.26 7.11
C ALA A 120 23.73 2.36 8.14
#